data_AF-A0A2K8ZC23-F1
#
_entry.id   AF-A0A2K8ZC23-F1
#
_cell.length_a   1.000
_cell.length_b   1.000
_cell.length_c   1.000
_cell.angle_alpha   90.00
_cell.angle_beta   90.00
_cell.angle_gamma   90.00
#
_symmetry.space_group_name_H-M   'P 1'
#
loop_
_entity.id
_entity.type
_entity.pdbx_description
1 polymer ?
#
loop_
_entity_poly.entity_id
_entity_poly.type
_entity_poly.pdbx_seq_one_letter_code
_entity_poly.pdbx_strand_id
1 'polypeptide(L)'
;MADPSLKSTPSYRTLPGWWFWRTTLVALLLWITIDLLVPSRHSIRQFDAKEVARLETAMWRSYYDKNPALLFWQLAGGLRQQFHAPFWRSFGLAFLATKAAFAFKEGQSQADYQRALPSLITYYEAIQKLTVERFDVKKVAALELDWWIIHRQRDRYSYNDLATALEKTSAALYNQPIVQFTAYARLRADAMRLCDEAGRPPGGATEASWHAIEQKLDLAWSSLHKVVGGAD
;
A
#
# COMPACT_ATOMS: atom_id res chain seq x y z
N MET A 1 43.54 57.00 47.02
CA MET A 1 44.29 56.07 46.15
C MET A 1 43.26 55.12 45.56
N ALA A 2 43.01 55.25 44.27
CA ALA A 2 41.97 54.51 43.55
C ALA A 2 42.58 53.27 42.90
N ASP A 3 41.85 52.16 42.89
CA ASP A 3 42.05 51.11 41.89
C ASP A 3 40.68 50.59 41.43
N PRO A 4 40.18 51.05 40.27
CA PRO A 4 39.04 50.45 39.62
C PRO A 4 39.48 49.62 38.41
N SER A 5 38.84 48.45 38.30
CA SER A 5 38.60 47.67 37.07
C SER A 5 39.57 46.53 36.74
N LEU A 6 39.11 45.31 37.04
CA LEU A 6 39.21 44.19 36.10
C LEU A 6 37.85 43.48 36.08
N LYS A 7 36.96 43.93 35.18
CA LYS A 7 35.76 43.19 34.82
C LYS A 7 36.19 42.03 33.91
N SER A 8 36.10 40.81 34.41
CA SER A 8 36.20 39.59 33.61
C SER A 8 35.08 39.54 32.56
N THR A 9 35.42 39.56 31.28
CA THR A 9 34.48 39.27 30.19
C THR A 9 34.20 37.76 30.13
N PRO A 10 32.92 37.32 30.03
CA PRO A 10 32.62 35.93 29.79
C PRO A 10 32.85 35.60 28.31
N SER A 11 33.71 34.62 28.05
CA SER A 11 33.85 33.97 26.74
C SER A 11 32.55 33.19 26.45
N TYR A 12 31.71 33.73 25.58
CA TYR A 12 30.57 32.98 25.03
C TYR A 12 31.10 31.95 24.03
N ARG A 13 31.17 30.69 24.46
CA ARG A 13 31.29 29.54 23.57
C ARG A 13 30.09 29.54 22.62
N THR A 14 30.32 29.78 21.34
CA THR A 14 29.32 29.60 20.30
C THR A 14 28.93 28.11 20.25
N LEU A 15 27.65 27.83 20.47
CA LEU A 15 27.13 26.45 20.45
C LEU A 15 27.24 25.87 19.02
N PRO A 16 27.78 24.66 18.83
CA PRO A 16 28.07 24.08 17.50
C PRO A 16 26.83 23.66 16.69
N GLY A 17 25.62 23.80 17.26
CA GLY A 17 24.41 23.13 16.78
C GLY A 17 23.92 23.55 15.39
N TRP A 18 24.21 24.77 14.96
CA TRP A 18 23.69 25.28 13.68
C TRP A 18 24.29 24.57 12.46
N TRP A 19 25.57 24.18 12.52
CA TRP A 19 26.21 23.40 11.46
C TRP A 19 25.63 21.98 11.38
N PHE A 20 25.38 21.33 12.52
CA PHE A 20 24.72 20.03 12.57
C PHE A 20 23.33 20.06 11.92
N TRP A 21 22.48 21.03 12.29
CA TRP A 21 21.16 21.17 11.68
C TRP A 21 21.20 21.41 10.17
N ARG A 22 22.15 22.23 9.68
CA ARG A 22 22.34 22.45 8.24
C ARG A 22 22.81 21.20 7.52
N THR A 23 23.75 20.45 8.08
CA THR A 23 24.20 19.18 7.49
C THR A 23 23.09 18.15 7.45
N THR A 24 22.30 18.03 8.51
CA THR A 24 21.14 17.12 8.56
C THR A 24 20.08 17.52 7.54
N LEU A 25 19.78 18.81 7.41
CA LEU A 25 18.84 19.31 6.40
C LEU A 25 19.32 18.99 4.97
N VAL A 26 20.60 19.25 4.67
CA VAL A 26 21.17 18.95 3.35
C VAL A 26 21.14 17.45 3.07
N ALA A 27 21.52 16.61 4.04
CA ALA A 27 21.46 15.16 3.91
C ALA A 27 20.02 14.67 3.67
N LEU A 28 19.04 15.23 4.39
CA LEU A 28 17.63 14.92 4.20
C LEU A 28 17.14 15.32 2.80
N LEU A 29 17.47 16.54 2.34
CA LEU A 29 17.10 17.02 1.01
C LEU A 29 17.74 16.19 -0.10
N LEU A 30 19.02 15.81 0.06
CA LEU A 30 19.71 14.92 -0.86
C LEU A 30 19.04 13.54 -0.89
N TRP A 31 18.70 12.98 0.28
CA TRP A 31 18.00 11.70 0.34
C TRP A 31 16.63 11.75 -0.33
N ILE A 32 15.81 12.78 -0.06
CA ILE A 32 14.53 13.00 -0.75
C ILE A 32 14.74 13.11 -2.26
N THR A 33 15.75 13.86 -2.70
CA THR A 33 16.02 14.08 -4.12
C THR A 33 16.46 12.79 -4.80
N ILE A 34 17.36 12.02 -4.19
CA ILE A 34 17.78 10.71 -4.68
C ILE A 34 16.58 9.76 -4.74
N ASP A 35 15.80 9.68 -3.66
CA ASP A 35 14.61 8.84 -3.58
C ASP A 35 13.58 9.19 -4.65
N LEU A 36 13.40 10.46 -5.02
CA LEU A 36 12.43 10.88 -6.03
C LEU A 36 12.95 10.80 -7.47
N LEU A 37 14.24 11.04 -7.70
CA LEU A 37 14.79 11.21 -9.06
C LEU A 37 15.55 9.99 -9.59
N VAL A 38 16.20 9.19 -8.74
CA VAL A 38 17.03 8.07 -9.20
C VAL A 38 16.14 6.89 -9.61
N PRO A 39 16.12 6.48 -10.89
CA PRO A 39 15.30 5.35 -11.30
C PRO A 39 15.76 4.08 -10.57
N SER A 40 14.86 3.46 -9.83
CA SER A 40 15.05 2.13 -9.26
C SER A 40 13.93 1.27 -9.78
N ARG A 41 14.28 0.18 -10.45
CA ARG A 41 13.32 -0.80 -10.97
C ARG A 41 13.59 -2.14 -10.30
N HIS A 42 12.53 -2.75 -9.80
CA HIS A 42 12.59 -4.03 -9.10
C HIS A 42 11.61 -5.00 -9.73
N SER A 43 11.84 -6.30 -9.53
CA SER A 43 10.83 -7.28 -9.88
C SER A 43 9.66 -7.19 -8.91
N ILE A 44 8.44 -6.99 -9.40
CA ILE A 44 7.23 -7.05 -8.57
C ILE A 44 6.88 -8.49 -8.17
N ARG A 45 7.59 -9.47 -8.75
CA ARG A 45 7.42 -10.90 -8.47
C ARG A 45 8.21 -11.32 -7.23
N GLN A 46 9.20 -10.55 -6.83
CA GLN A 46 10.01 -10.81 -5.64
C GLN A 46 9.47 -9.95 -4.50
N PHE A 47 8.90 -10.54 -3.46
CA PHE A 47 8.45 -9.82 -2.28
C PHE A 47 8.31 -10.78 -1.10
N ASP A 48 8.34 -10.26 0.12
CA ASP A 48 8.05 -11.07 1.30
C ASP A 48 6.53 -11.26 1.44
N ALA A 49 6.04 -12.43 1.03
CA ALA A 49 4.63 -12.77 1.07
C ALA A 49 4.02 -12.64 2.47
N LYS A 50 4.77 -13.01 3.51
CA LYS A 50 4.30 -12.98 4.89
C LYS A 50 4.20 -11.54 5.39
N GLU A 51 5.18 -10.71 5.09
CA GLU A 51 5.14 -9.31 5.48
C GLU A 51 4.04 -8.52 4.73
N VAL A 52 3.81 -8.82 3.45
CA VAL A 52 2.68 -8.24 2.72
C VAL A 52 1.34 -8.68 3.34
N ALA A 53 1.17 -9.96 3.68
CA ALA A 53 -0.03 -10.45 4.36
C ALA A 53 -0.26 -9.77 5.72
N ARG A 54 0.79 -9.62 6.52
CA ARG A 54 0.75 -8.94 7.82
C ARG A 54 0.33 -7.47 7.66
N LEU A 55 0.89 -6.77 6.68
CA LEU A 55 0.56 -5.36 6.41
C LEU A 55 -0.87 -5.19 5.86
N GLU A 56 -1.32 -6.05 4.95
CA GLU A 56 -2.70 -6.01 4.46
C GLU A 56 -3.70 -6.26 5.59
N THR A 57 -3.42 -7.24 6.46
CA THR A 57 -4.23 -7.48 7.67
C THR A 57 -4.28 -6.24 8.56
N ALA A 58 -3.11 -5.62 8.80
CA ALA A 58 -3.02 -4.42 9.64
C ALA A 58 -3.77 -3.23 9.02
N MET A 59 -3.76 -3.10 7.69
CA MET A 59 -4.55 -2.10 6.96
C MET A 59 -6.05 -2.34 7.13
N TRP A 60 -6.52 -3.58 6.95
CA TRP A 60 -7.94 -3.90 7.13
C TRP A 60 -8.37 -3.59 8.55
N ARG A 61 -7.56 -3.96 9.55
CA ARG A 61 -7.82 -3.61 10.94
C ARG A 61 -7.93 -2.10 11.15
N SER A 62 -6.95 -1.31 10.69
CA SER A 62 -7.01 0.16 10.80
C SER A 62 -8.22 0.77 10.10
N TYR A 63 -8.69 0.17 9.01
CA TYR A 63 -9.91 0.60 8.33
C TYR A 63 -11.16 0.42 9.20
N TYR A 64 -11.35 -0.77 9.79
CA TYR A 64 -12.49 -1.02 10.70
C TYR A 64 -12.38 -0.25 12.02
N ASP A 65 -11.16 -0.07 12.54
CA ASP A 65 -10.86 0.74 13.73
C ASP A 65 -10.95 2.26 13.45
N LYS A 66 -11.23 2.66 12.21
CA LYS A 66 -11.35 4.07 11.77
C LYS A 66 -10.10 4.89 12.09
N ASN A 67 -8.92 4.32 11.88
CA ASN A 67 -7.63 4.98 12.07
C ASN A 67 -6.96 5.33 10.72
N PRO A 68 -7.36 6.44 10.06
CA PRO A 68 -6.90 6.77 8.70
C PRO A 68 -5.42 7.10 8.63
N ALA A 69 -4.85 7.70 9.69
CA ALA A 69 -3.43 8.03 9.72
C ALA A 69 -2.58 6.76 9.71
N LEU A 70 -2.90 5.80 10.59
CA LEU A 70 -2.21 4.52 10.63
C LEU A 70 -2.42 3.72 9.34
N LEU A 71 -3.65 3.68 8.82
CA LEU A 71 -3.98 3.05 7.54
C LEU A 71 -3.10 3.59 6.40
N PHE A 72 -2.94 4.92 6.31
CA PHE A 72 -2.11 5.54 5.27
C PHE A 72 -0.62 5.15 5.41
N TRP A 73 -0.10 5.13 6.64
CA TRP A 73 1.27 4.67 6.90
C TRP A 73 1.47 3.19 6.55
N GLN A 74 0.50 2.34 6.87
CA GLN A 74 0.53 0.92 6.54
C GLN A 74 0.40 0.69 5.03
N LEU A 75 -0.41 1.47 4.32
CA LEU A 75 -0.50 1.45 2.86
C LEU A 75 0.86 1.80 2.23
N ALA A 76 1.50 2.88 2.68
CA ALA A 76 2.86 3.20 2.24
C ALA A 76 3.84 2.06 2.55
N GLY A 77 3.71 1.42 3.72
CA GLY A 77 4.47 0.21 4.08
C GLY A 77 4.26 -0.95 3.10
N GLY A 78 3.00 -1.28 2.79
CA GLY A 78 2.64 -2.35 1.86
C GLY A 78 3.20 -2.10 0.46
N LEU A 79 3.16 -0.86 -0.01
CA LEU A 79 3.73 -0.46 -1.31
C LEU A 79 5.25 -0.66 -1.37
N ARG A 80 5.96 -0.43 -0.25
CA ARG A 80 7.39 -0.72 -0.15
C ARG A 80 7.67 -2.21 -0.19
N GLN A 81 6.85 -3.02 0.48
CA GLN A 81 7.06 -4.47 0.56
C GLN A 81 6.67 -5.20 -0.72
N GLN A 82 5.56 -4.82 -1.34
CA GLN A 82 5.05 -5.48 -2.55
C GLN A 82 5.75 -4.98 -3.83
N PHE A 83 5.97 -3.68 -3.95
CA PHE A 83 6.45 -3.05 -5.19
C PHE A 83 7.84 -2.43 -5.08
N HIS A 84 8.54 -2.62 -3.95
CA HIS A 84 9.85 -2.01 -3.68
C HIS A 84 9.86 -0.50 -3.89
N ALA A 85 8.73 0.16 -3.59
CA ALA A 85 8.64 1.60 -3.72
C ALA A 85 9.70 2.26 -2.82
N PRO A 86 10.47 3.24 -3.33
CA PRO A 86 11.31 4.09 -2.47
C PRO A 86 10.47 4.80 -1.39
N PHE A 87 11.11 5.23 -0.31
CA PHE A 87 10.41 5.68 0.89
C PHE A 87 9.45 6.83 0.59
N TRP A 88 9.91 7.89 -0.07
CA TRP A 88 9.06 9.06 -0.36
C TRP A 88 8.08 8.79 -1.48
N ARG A 89 8.48 8.02 -2.50
CA ARG A 89 7.57 7.59 -3.57
C ARG A 89 6.42 6.72 -3.06
N SER A 90 6.63 5.91 -2.03
CA SER A 90 5.58 5.08 -1.44
C SER A 90 4.43 5.91 -0.86
N PHE A 91 4.71 7.10 -0.30
CA PHE A 91 3.65 8.02 0.15
C PHE A 91 2.93 8.68 -1.03
N GLY A 92 3.65 9.00 -2.11
CA GLY A 92 3.04 9.49 -3.35
C GLY A 92 2.07 8.47 -3.97
N LEU A 93 2.47 7.19 -4.01
CA LEU A 93 1.63 6.08 -4.43
C LEU A 93 0.43 5.89 -3.48
N ALA A 94 0.66 5.92 -2.16
CA ALA A 94 -0.40 5.81 -1.17
C ALA A 94 -1.44 6.94 -1.34
N PHE A 95 -0.99 8.16 -1.65
CA PHE A 95 -1.87 9.28 -1.95
C PHE A 95 -2.70 9.04 -3.22
N LEU A 96 -2.11 8.54 -4.31
CA LEU A 96 -2.84 8.20 -5.53
C LEU A 96 -3.90 7.12 -5.30
N ALA A 97 -3.54 6.05 -4.58
CA ALA A 97 -4.47 4.99 -4.19
C ALA A 97 -5.61 5.53 -3.31
N THR A 98 -5.27 6.38 -2.33
CA THR A 98 -6.24 7.03 -1.45
C THR A 98 -7.21 7.92 -2.25
N LYS A 99 -6.70 8.73 -3.18
CA LYS A 99 -7.50 9.58 -4.07
C LYS A 99 -8.50 8.75 -4.89
N ALA A 100 -8.05 7.62 -5.46
CA ALA A 100 -8.93 6.70 -6.17
C ALA A 100 -10.03 6.11 -5.25
N ALA A 101 -9.64 5.67 -4.06
CA ALA A 101 -10.56 5.10 -3.08
C ALA A 101 -11.62 6.13 -2.61
N PHE A 102 -11.25 7.39 -2.41
CA PHE A 102 -12.20 8.46 -2.07
C PHE A 102 -13.20 8.71 -3.21
N ALA A 103 -12.73 8.81 -4.45
CA ALA A 103 -13.60 8.97 -5.62
C ALA A 103 -14.59 7.80 -5.76
N PHE A 104 -14.13 6.57 -5.50
CA PHE A 104 -15.01 5.40 -5.46
C PHE A 104 -16.00 5.46 -4.28
N LYS A 105 -15.52 5.85 -3.10
CA LYS A 105 -16.32 5.90 -1.87
C LYS A 105 -17.54 6.80 -2.02
N GLU A 106 -17.37 7.97 -2.65
CA GLU A 106 -18.42 8.95 -2.90
C GLU A 106 -19.45 8.53 -3.95
N GLY A 107 -19.12 7.57 -4.82
CA GLY A 107 -20.02 7.11 -5.86
C GLY A 107 -21.16 6.23 -5.36
N GLN A 108 -22.33 6.35 -5.99
CA GLN A 108 -23.53 5.56 -5.69
C GLN A 108 -24.04 4.76 -6.90
N SER A 109 -23.56 5.07 -8.10
CA SER A 109 -23.94 4.42 -9.35
C SER A 109 -22.72 3.86 -10.10
N GLN A 110 -22.97 2.99 -11.08
CA GLN A 110 -21.91 2.47 -11.96
C GLN A 110 -21.14 3.60 -12.67
N ALA A 111 -21.85 4.64 -13.10
CA ALA A 111 -21.24 5.81 -13.73
C ALA A 111 -20.34 6.59 -12.74
N ASP A 112 -20.73 6.65 -11.46
CA ASP A 112 -19.91 7.30 -10.44
C ASP A 112 -18.62 6.55 -10.15
N TYR A 113 -18.66 5.22 -10.10
CA TYR A 113 -17.47 4.42 -9.81
C TYR A 113 -16.36 4.65 -10.85
N GLN A 114 -16.73 4.94 -12.10
CA GLN A 114 -15.77 5.27 -13.16
C GLN A 114 -14.97 6.55 -12.87
N ARG A 115 -15.41 7.42 -11.95
CA ARG A 115 -14.61 8.58 -11.51
C ARG A 115 -13.31 8.18 -10.79
N ALA A 116 -13.22 6.95 -10.27
CA ALA A 116 -11.99 6.43 -9.67
C ALA A 116 -10.94 6.00 -10.72
N LEU A 117 -11.39 5.63 -11.93
CA LEU A 117 -10.55 5.01 -12.94
C LEU A 117 -9.33 5.87 -13.36
N PRO A 118 -9.45 7.19 -13.60
CA PRO A 118 -8.28 8.00 -13.93
C PRO A 118 -7.20 7.99 -12.85
N SER A 119 -7.61 8.00 -11.57
CA SER A 119 -6.65 7.96 -10.45
C SER A 119 -6.00 6.58 -10.33
N LEU A 120 -6.75 5.49 -10.59
CA LEU A 120 -6.19 4.15 -10.67
C LEU A 120 -5.20 3.99 -11.81
N ILE A 121 -5.48 4.57 -12.99
CA ILE A 121 -4.53 4.57 -14.11
C ILE A 121 -3.24 5.27 -13.69
N THR A 122 -3.29 6.49 -13.14
CA THR A 122 -2.08 7.20 -12.69
C THR A 122 -1.32 6.43 -11.61
N TYR A 123 -2.03 5.75 -10.70
CA TYR A 123 -1.43 4.88 -9.70
C TYR A 123 -0.66 3.71 -10.33
N TYR A 124 -1.27 2.97 -11.25
CA TYR A 124 -0.62 1.85 -11.93
C TYR A 124 0.46 2.29 -12.93
N GLU A 125 0.36 3.47 -13.55
CA GLU A 125 1.46 4.09 -14.31
C GLU A 125 2.68 4.37 -13.42
N ALA A 126 2.45 4.82 -12.19
CA ALA A 126 3.52 5.04 -11.22
C ALA A 126 4.16 3.72 -10.77
N ILE A 127 3.37 2.66 -10.55
CA ILE A 127 3.91 1.31 -10.30
C ILE A 127 4.72 0.82 -11.50
N GLN A 128 4.21 0.95 -12.74
CA GLN A 128 4.89 0.53 -13.97
C GLN A 128 6.29 1.15 -14.14
N LYS A 129 6.52 2.34 -13.56
CA LYS A 129 7.84 3.02 -13.55
C LYS A 129 8.83 2.42 -12.56
N LEU A 130 8.35 1.70 -11.54
CA LEU A 130 9.14 1.06 -10.48
C LEU A 130 9.44 -0.42 -10.77
N THR A 131 8.86 -0.99 -11.82
CA THR A 131 8.97 -2.43 -12.11
C THR A 131 9.78 -2.71 -13.37
N VAL A 132 10.44 -3.86 -13.41
CA VAL A 132 11.07 -4.41 -14.63
C VAL A 132 10.04 -5.15 -15.50
N GLU A 133 8.98 -5.69 -14.90
CA GLU A 133 7.88 -6.32 -15.60
C GLU A 133 7.04 -5.29 -16.37
N ARG A 134 6.31 -5.75 -17.38
CA ARG A 134 5.34 -4.94 -18.12
C ARG A 134 3.95 -5.55 -18.01
N PHE A 135 2.97 -4.70 -17.79
CA PHE A 135 1.57 -5.06 -17.80
C PHE A 135 0.74 -3.96 -18.49
N ASP A 136 -0.48 -4.31 -18.89
CA ASP A 136 -1.42 -3.33 -19.42
C ASP A 136 -2.03 -2.53 -18.26
N VAL A 137 -1.48 -1.33 -18.04
CA VAL A 137 -1.89 -0.43 -16.97
C VAL A 137 -3.39 -0.13 -16.99
N LYS A 138 -3.98 0.09 -18.17
CA LYS A 138 -5.41 0.42 -18.29
C LYS A 138 -6.27 -0.79 -17.94
N LYS A 139 -5.87 -1.96 -18.41
CA LYS A 139 -6.55 -3.22 -18.09
C LYS A 139 -6.48 -3.53 -16.60
N VAL A 140 -5.32 -3.40 -15.96
CA VAL A 140 -5.16 -3.64 -14.52
C VAL A 140 -6.01 -2.64 -13.71
N ALA A 141 -5.97 -1.35 -14.06
CA ALA A 141 -6.78 -0.33 -13.39
C ALA A 141 -8.30 -0.58 -13.51
N ALA A 142 -8.76 -1.04 -14.69
CA ALA A 142 -10.16 -1.40 -14.89
C ALA A 142 -10.56 -2.63 -14.07
N LEU A 143 -9.74 -3.68 -14.08
CA LEU A 143 -9.99 -4.90 -13.30
C LEU A 143 -9.94 -4.66 -11.79
N GLU A 144 -9.06 -3.76 -11.33
CA GLU A 144 -9.00 -3.28 -9.95
C GLU A 144 -10.35 -2.66 -9.54
N LEU A 145 -10.84 -1.73 -10.36
CA LEU A 145 -12.14 -1.10 -10.12
C LEU A 145 -13.30 -2.10 -10.16
N ASP A 146 -13.27 -3.05 -11.08
CA ASP A 146 -14.30 -4.08 -11.20
C ASP A 146 -14.42 -4.91 -9.91
N TRP A 147 -13.29 -5.33 -9.32
CA TRP A 147 -13.36 -6.09 -8.07
C TRP A 147 -13.81 -5.22 -6.90
N TRP A 148 -13.48 -3.91 -6.87
CA TRP A 148 -14.04 -2.98 -5.86
C TRP A 148 -15.57 -2.90 -5.96
N ILE A 149 -16.11 -2.84 -7.17
CA ILE A 149 -17.56 -2.79 -7.42
C ILE A 149 -18.22 -4.11 -6.98
N ILE A 150 -17.65 -5.24 -7.36
CA ILE A 150 -18.13 -6.59 -6.98
C ILE A 150 -18.08 -6.80 -5.47
N HIS A 151 -17.04 -6.30 -4.80
CA HIS A 151 -16.92 -6.37 -3.35
C HIS A 151 -17.94 -5.46 -2.65
N ARG A 152 -18.21 -4.26 -3.17
CA ARG A 152 -19.22 -3.36 -2.60
C ARG A 152 -20.65 -3.88 -2.80
N GLN A 153 -20.98 -4.42 -3.96
CA GLN A 153 -22.35 -4.87 -4.32
C GLN A 153 -22.60 -6.33 -3.88
N ARG A 154 -22.46 -6.60 -2.58
CA ARG A 154 -22.62 -7.95 -2.01
C ARG A 154 -24.05 -8.51 -2.10
N ASP A 155 -25.03 -7.65 -2.35
CA ASP A 155 -26.42 -8.00 -2.63
C ASP A 155 -26.59 -8.69 -4.01
N ARG A 156 -25.66 -8.46 -4.93
CA ARG A 156 -25.76 -8.91 -6.34
C ARG A 156 -24.74 -9.97 -6.71
N TYR A 157 -23.54 -9.86 -6.17
CA TYR A 157 -22.43 -10.75 -6.48
C TYR A 157 -22.17 -11.70 -5.31
N SER A 158 -21.52 -12.84 -5.57
CA SER A 158 -21.03 -13.81 -4.58
C SER A 158 -19.54 -13.60 -4.26
N TYR A 159 -18.99 -14.29 -3.26
CA TYR A 159 -17.54 -14.27 -3.02
C TYR A 159 -16.78 -15.07 -4.09
N ASN A 160 -17.45 -15.97 -4.82
CA ASN A 160 -16.86 -16.64 -5.98
C ASN A 160 -16.69 -15.66 -7.16
N ASP A 161 -17.63 -14.73 -7.34
CA ASP A 161 -17.48 -13.65 -8.34
C ASP A 161 -16.32 -12.73 -7.96
N LEU A 162 -16.18 -12.41 -6.67
CA LEU A 162 -15.05 -11.65 -6.15
C LEU A 162 -13.71 -12.37 -6.39
N ALA A 163 -13.63 -13.66 -6.10
CA ALA A 163 -12.45 -14.48 -6.39
C ALA A 163 -12.12 -14.44 -7.89
N THR A 164 -13.11 -14.57 -8.77
CA THR A 164 -12.91 -14.50 -10.22
C THR A 164 -12.37 -13.13 -10.66
N ALA A 165 -12.82 -12.04 -10.05
CA ALA A 165 -12.32 -10.69 -10.34
C ALA A 165 -10.89 -10.48 -9.84
N LEU A 166 -10.57 -10.96 -8.63
CA LEU A 166 -9.22 -10.93 -8.06
C LEU A 166 -8.22 -11.74 -8.89
N GLU A 167 -8.65 -12.89 -9.41
CA GLU A 167 -7.86 -13.76 -10.29
C GLU A 167 -7.48 -13.01 -11.58
N LYS A 168 -8.47 -12.42 -12.26
CA LYS A 168 -8.26 -11.61 -13.48
C LYS A 168 -7.31 -10.44 -13.23
N THR A 169 -7.49 -9.73 -12.11
CA THR A 169 -6.66 -8.58 -11.74
C THR A 169 -5.20 -8.98 -11.55
N SER A 170 -4.97 -10.08 -10.83
CA SER A 170 -3.62 -10.59 -10.56
C SER A 170 -2.94 -11.10 -11.83
N ALA A 171 -3.67 -11.85 -12.65
CA ALA A 171 -3.19 -12.33 -13.94
C ALA A 171 -2.78 -11.17 -14.87
N ALA A 172 -3.56 -10.08 -14.88
CA ALA A 172 -3.23 -8.89 -15.63
C ALA A 172 -2.00 -8.16 -15.07
N LEU A 173 -1.88 -8.02 -13.74
CA LEU A 173 -0.77 -7.33 -13.09
C LEU A 173 0.56 -8.04 -13.30
N TYR A 174 0.60 -9.37 -13.18
CA TYR A 174 1.83 -10.15 -13.32
C TYR A 174 2.07 -10.67 -14.75
N ASN A 175 1.14 -10.37 -15.67
CA ASN A 175 1.14 -10.81 -17.06
C ASN A 175 1.37 -12.33 -17.19
N GLN A 176 0.56 -13.11 -16.46
CA GLN A 176 0.63 -14.56 -16.38
C GLN A 176 -0.75 -15.19 -16.59
N PRO A 177 -0.84 -16.50 -16.95
CA PRO A 177 -2.12 -17.15 -17.20
C PRO A 177 -3.06 -17.11 -15.99
N ILE A 178 -4.33 -16.79 -16.26
CA ILE A 178 -5.37 -16.60 -15.22
C ILE A 178 -5.47 -17.78 -14.25
N VAL A 179 -5.45 -19.01 -14.77
CA VAL A 179 -5.61 -20.26 -14.00
C VAL A 179 -4.55 -20.45 -12.92
N GLN A 180 -3.39 -19.79 -13.05
CA GLN A 180 -2.34 -19.88 -12.02
C GLN A 180 -2.74 -19.12 -10.74
N PHE A 181 -3.63 -18.13 -10.83
CA PHE A 181 -4.03 -17.29 -9.70
C PHE A 181 -5.28 -17.78 -8.96
N THR A 182 -5.92 -18.88 -9.40
CA THR A 182 -7.16 -19.40 -8.80
C THR A 182 -7.04 -19.59 -7.29
N ALA A 183 -5.93 -20.19 -6.82
CA ALA A 183 -5.70 -20.47 -5.41
C ALA A 183 -5.56 -19.18 -4.57
N TYR A 184 -4.71 -18.25 -5.02
CA TYR A 184 -4.56 -16.93 -4.40
C TYR A 184 -5.91 -16.20 -4.31
N ALA A 185 -6.64 -16.15 -5.41
CA ALA A 185 -7.83 -15.34 -5.51
C ALA A 185 -8.97 -15.85 -4.62
N ARG A 186 -9.12 -17.19 -4.52
CA ARG A 186 -10.06 -17.82 -3.57
C ARG A 186 -9.69 -17.54 -2.13
N LEU A 187 -8.41 -17.71 -1.77
CA LEU A 187 -7.93 -17.47 -0.40
C LEU A 187 -8.11 -16.01 0.02
N ARG A 188 -7.81 -15.05 -0.87
CA ARG A 188 -7.99 -13.63 -0.60
C ARG A 188 -9.48 -13.23 -0.51
N ALA A 189 -10.34 -13.78 -1.37
CA ALA A 189 -11.78 -13.58 -1.26
C ALA A 189 -12.36 -14.17 0.04
N ASP A 190 -11.87 -15.33 0.48
CA ASP A 190 -12.23 -15.90 1.78
C ASP A 190 -11.75 -15.02 2.95
N ALA A 191 -10.55 -14.44 2.87
CA ALA A 191 -10.08 -13.50 3.88
C ALA A 191 -10.98 -12.25 3.96
N MET A 192 -11.38 -11.70 2.80
CA MET A 192 -12.33 -10.58 2.74
C MET A 192 -13.69 -10.96 3.34
N ARG A 193 -14.18 -12.17 3.07
CA ARG A 193 -15.41 -12.70 3.67
C ARG A 193 -15.33 -12.78 5.19
N LEU A 194 -14.23 -13.34 5.72
CA LEU A 194 -14.01 -13.42 7.17
C LEU A 194 -13.96 -12.02 7.80
N CYS A 195 -13.33 -11.06 7.13
CA CYS A 195 -13.27 -9.67 7.57
C CYS A 195 -14.66 -9.02 7.61
N ASP A 196 -15.44 -9.17 6.54
CA ASP A 196 -16.81 -8.66 6.44
C ASP A 196 -17.74 -9.30 7.49
N GLU A 197 -17.61 -10.61 7.73
CA GLU A 197 -18.37 -11.34 8.76
C GLU A 197 -17.97 -10.91 10.18
N ALA A 198 -16.67 -10.75 10.45
CA ALA A 198 -16.15 -10.33 11.75
C ALA A 198 -16.52 -8.87 12.11
N GLY A 199 -16.72 -8.01 11.11
CA GLY A 199 -17.13 -6.61 11.31
C GLY A 199 -18.64 -6.41 11.59
N ARG A 200 -19.50 -7.42 11.41
CA ARG A 200 -20.96 -7.29 11.58
C ARG A 200 -21.44 -7.24 13.05
N PRO A 201 -20.91 -8.06 13.98
CA PRO A 201 -21.41 -8.08 15.35
C PRO A 201 -21.14 -6.76 16.10
N PRO A 202 -21.96 -6.41 17.11
CA PRO A 202 -21.66 -5.32 18.03
C PRO A 202 -20.30 -5.57 18.71
N GLY A 203 -19.41 -4.57 18.66
CA GLY A 203 -18.03 -4.70 19.16
C GLY A 203 -16.99 -5.01 18.10
N GLY A 204 -17.40 -5.33 16.86
CA GLY A 204 -16.49 -5.52 15.73
C GLY A 204 -15.65 -6.80 15.82
N ALA A 205 -14.57 -6.84 15.03
CA ALA A 205 -13.70 -8.00 14.92
C ALA A 205 -12.83 -8.19 16.19
N THR A 206 -12.71 -9.43 16.65
CA THR A 206 -11.88 -9.80 17.80
C THR A 206 -10.43 -10.10 17.39
N GLU A 207 -9.50 -10.20 18.35
CA GLU A 207 -8.12 -10.65 18.06
C GLU A 207 -8.08 -12.04 17.42
N ALA A 208 -8.96 -12.96 17.84
CA ALA A 208 -9.05 -14.28 17.22
C ALA A 208 -9.53 -14.19 15.76
N SER A 209 -10.45 -13.29 15.47
CA SER A 209 -10.90 -13.00 14.10
C SER A 209 -9.76 -12.44 13.25
N TRP A 210 -9.00 -11.46 13.78
CA TRP A 210 -7.85 -10.89 13.08
C TRP A 210 -6.75 -11.92 12.82
N HIS A 211 -6.49 -12.81 13.78
CA HIS A 211 -5.53 -13.90 13.59
C HIS A 211 -5.97 -14.86 12.47
N ALA A 212 -7.26 -15.23 12.42
CA ALA A 212 -7.78 -16.08 11.36
C ALA A 212 -7.72 -15.41 9.97
N ILE A 213 -7.98 -14.10 9.90
CA ILE A 213 -7.85 -13.30 8.68
C ILE A 213 -6.38 -13.26 8.22
N GLU A 214 -5.44 -13.01 9.13
CA GLU A 214 -4.01 -12.99 8.82
C GLU A 214 -3.52 -14.33 8.29
N GLN A 215 -3.90 -15.44 8.91
CA GLN A 215 -3.56 -16.78 8.43
C GLN A 215 -4.07 -17.03 7.01
N LYS A 216 -5.28 -16.56 6.68
CA LYS A 216 -5.82 -16.68 5.31
C LYS A 216 -5.07 -15.81 4.31
N LEU A 217 -4.71 -14.58 4.70
CA LEU A 217 -3.90 -13.70 3.86
C LEU A 217 -2.49 -14.24 3.65
N ASP A 218 -1.86 -14.82 4.67
CA ASP A 218 -0.54 -15.45 4.55
C ASP A 218 -0.56 -16.58 3.52
N LEU A 219 -1.57 -17.45 3.59
CA LEU A 219 -1.79 -18.49 2.58
C LEU A 219 -2.03 -17.90 1.19
N ALA A 220 -2.81 -16.82 1.08
CA ALA A 220 -3.07 -16.16 -0.19
C ALA A 220 -1.76 -15.63 -0.79
N TRP A 221 -1.05 -14.76 -0.08
CA TRP A 221 0.18 -14.14 -0.58
C TRP A 221 1.28 -15.18 -0.84
N SER A 222 1.37 -16.23 -0.02
CA SER A 222 2.27 -17.36 -0.28
C SER A 222 1.92 -18.10 -1.58
N SER A 223 0.62 -18.30 -1.86
CA SER A 223 0.18 -18.88 -3.13
C SER A 223 0.53 -17.97 -4.31
N LEU A 224 0.36 -16.66 -4.17
CA LEU A 224 0.70 -15.71 -5.24
C LEU A 224 2.21 -15.69 -5.48
N HIS A 225 3.01 -15.60 -4.42
CA HIS A 225 4.47 -15.58 -4.51
C HIS A 225 5.02 -16.82 -5.22
N LYS A 226 4.48 -18.01 -4.95
CA LYS A 226 4.86 -19.25 -5.66
C LYS A 226 4.60 -19.17 -7.17
N VAL A 227 3.46 -18.61 -7.56
CA VAL A 227 3.05 -18.48 -8.97
C VAL A 227 3.95 -17.49 -9.71
N VAL A 228 4.22 -16.35 -9.09
CA VAL A 228 4.97 -15.27 -9.77
C VAL A 228 6.48 -15.47 -9.69
N GLY A 229 6.99 -16.12 -8.63
CA GLY A 229 8.41 -16.40 -8.45
C GLY A 229 8.92 -17.67 -9.13
N GLY A 230 8.02 -18.52 -9.65
CA GLY A 230 8.34 -19.86 -10.18
C GLY A 230 8.40 -19.99 -11.70
N ALA A 231 8.73 -18.92 -12.44
CA ALA A 231 8.91 -18.98 -13.89
C ALA A 231 10.38 -18.70 -14.27
N ASP A 232 11.24 -19.68 -13.97
CA ASP A 232 12.54 -19.88 -14.65
C ASP A 232 12.42 -21.10 -15.57
#